data_AF-A0A6B0QSQ2-F1
#
_entry.id   AF-A0A6B0QSQ2-F1
#
_cell.length_a   1.000
_cell.length_b   1.000
_cell.length_c   1.000
_cell.angle_alpha   90.00
_cell.angle_beta   90.00
_cell.angle_gamma   90.00
#
_symmetry.space_group_name_H-M   'P 1'
#
loop_
_entity.id
_entity.type
_entity.pdbx_description
1 polymer ?
#
loop_
_entity_poly.entity_id
_entity_poly.type
_entity_poly.pdbx_seq_one_letter_code
_entity_poly.pdbx_strand_id
1 'polypeptide(L)' 'MANTGPNTNGSQFFICTAKTEWLDGKHVVFGKMKEGMNIVEFVQCFGSSALARPTRSLLTVDKSNKFDLNLKIKIIDN' A
#
# COMPACT_ATOMS: atom_id res chain seq x y z
N MET A 1 -2.00 -4.27 7.75
CA MET A 1 -0.75 -4.99 7.44
C MET A 1 -1.13 -6.26 6.71
N ALA A 2 -0.42 -6.63 5.64
CA ALA A 2 -0.75 -7.83 4.90
C ALA A 2 -0.29 -9.08 5.67
N ASN A 3 -1.12 -10.12 5.64
CA ASN A 3 -0.89 -11.41 6.26
C ASN A 3 -1.68 -12.48 5.48
N THR A 4 -1.42 -13.74 5.80
CA THR A 4 -2.14 -14.92 5.31
C THR A 4 -2.99 -15.60 6.40
N GLY A 5 -3.26 -14.88 7.49
CA GLY A 5 -3.95 -15.38 8.68
C GLY A 5 -3.45 -14.75 9.98
N PRO A 6 -4.01 -15.16 11.13
CA PRO A 6 -3.56 -14.70 12.45
C PRO A 6 -2.08 -14.99 12.65
N ASN A 7 -1.34 -14.00 13.16
CA ASN A 7 0.08 -14.06 13.49
C ASN A 7 1.05 -14.30 12.30
N THR A 8 0.62 -14.18 11.04
CA THR A 8 1.50 -14.29 9.85
C THR A 8 1.85 -12.93 9.21
N ASN A 9 1.97 -11.87 10.04
CA ASN A 9 2.38 -10.55 9.56
C ASN A 9 3.84 -10.55 9.07
N GLY A 10 4.06 -10.13 7.83
CA GLY A 10 5.39 -9.90 7.26
C GLY A 10 5.79 -8.43 7.25
N SER A 11 6.66 -8.03 6.32
CA SER A 11 7.00 -6.62 6.05
C SER A 11 6.02 -5.93 5.09
N GLN A 12 5.07 -6.66 4.51
CA GLN A 12 4.13 -6.14 3.53
C GLN A 12 2.98 -5.37 4.19
N PHE A 13 2.65 -4.22 3.61
CA PHE A 13 1.53 -3.38 4.00
C PHE A 13 0.77 -2.89 2.77
N PHE A 14 -0.37 -2.23 3.01
CA PHE A 14 -1.23 -1.60 2.01
C PHE A 14 -1.81 -0.30 2.60
N ILE A 15 -2.28 0.59 1.73
CA ILE A 15 -2.94 1.85 2.10
C ILE A 15 -4.40 1.75 1.62
N CYS A 16 -5.35 2.07 2.49
CA CYS A 16 -6.77 2.08 2.12
C CYS A 16 -7.14 3.46 1.59
N THR A 17 -7.57 3.54 0.32
CA THR A 17 -8.04 4.79 -0.32
C THR A 17 -9.55 5.01 -0.17
N ALA A 18 -10.27 4.01 0.35
CA ALA A 18 -11.69 4.05 0.68
C ALA A 18 -11.94 3.40 2.05
N LYS A 19 -13.18 3.43 2.55
CA LYS A 19 -13.56 2.75 3.80
C LYS A 19 -13.60 1.23 3.56
N THR A 20 -12.90 0.44 4.38
CA THR A 20 -12.71 -1.01 4.19
C THR A 20 -13.11 -1.84 5.41
N GLU A 21 -14.37 -1.74 5.82
CA GLU A 21 -14.91 -2.41 7.04
C GLU A 21 -14.69 -3.94 7.04
N TRP A 22 -14.65 -4.56 5.86
CA TRP A 22 -14.42 -6.01 5.72
C TRP A 22 -13.00 -6.47 6.11
N LEU A 23 -12.07 -5.56 6.37
CA LEU A 23 -10.71 -5.84 6.84
C LEU A 23 -10.59 -5.76 8.38
N ASP A 24 -11.61 -5.25 9.07
CA ASP A 24 -11.60 -5.08 10.53
C ASP A 24 -11.45 -6.44 11.22
N GLY A 25 -10.56 -6.50 12.22
CA GLY A 25 -10.18 -7.73 12.91
C GLY A 25 -9.33 -8.73 12.11
N LYS A 26 -9.20 -8.59 10.78
CA LYS A 26 -8.41 -9.49 9.92
C LYS A 26 -6.98 -8.98 9.70
N HIS A 27 -6.81 -7.66 9.61
CA HIS A 27 -5.50 -7.04 9.35
C HIS A 27 -5.15 -5.99 10.41
N VAL A 28 -3.90 -6.02 10.87
CA VAL A 28 -3.40 -5.05 11.86
C VAL A 28 -3.27 -3.66 11.24
N VAL A 29 -3.97 -2.68 11.79
CA VAL A 29 -3.78 -1.25 11.50
C VAL A 29 -2.69 -0.72 12.41
N PHE A 30 -1.58 -0.22 11.84
CA PHE A 30 -0.43 0.29 12.59
C PHE A 30 -0.24 1.81 12.50
N GLY A 31 -1.11 2.52 11.76
CA GLY A 31 -1.04 3.97 11.58
C GLY A 31 -2.10 4.50 10.63
N LYS A 32 -2.11 5.82 10.46
CA LYS A 32 -2.95 6.55 9.49
C LYS A 32 -2.10 7.60 8.78
N MET A 33 -2.46 7.96 7.55
CA MET A 33 -1.82 9.08 6.87
C MET A 33 -2.16 10.40 7.57
N LYS A 34 -1.17 11.30 7.62
CA LYS A 34 -1.32 12.69 8.08
C LYS A 34 -1.30 13.66 6.90
N GLU A 35 -0.39 13.42 5.96
CA GLU A 35 -0.06 14.24 4.79
C GLU A 35 0.26 13.31 3.59
N GLY A 36 0.33 13.84 2.37
CA GLY A 36 0.78 13.09 1.18
C GLY A 36 -0.28 12.32 0.39
N MET A 37 -1.59 12.57 0.62
CA MET A 37 -2.67 11.87 -0.10
C MET A 37 -2.62 12.08 -1.63
N ASN A 38 -2.21 13.27 -2.06
CA ASN A 38 -1.97 13.61 -3.47
C ASN A 38 -0.98 12.67 -4.17
N ILE A 39 -0.01 12.11 -3.43
CA ILE A 39 0.92 11.10 -3.98
C ILE A 39 0.15 9.80 -4.21
N VAL A 40 -0.64 9.34 -3.25
CA VAL A 40 -1.44 8.11 -3.34
C VAL A 40 -2.46 8.18 -4.48
N GLU A 41 -3.13 9.32 -4.66
CA GLU A 41 -4.01 9.58 -5.79
C GLU A 41 -3.27 9.51 -7.13
N PHE A 42 -2.09 10.14 -7.23
CA PHE A 42 -1.23 10.05 -8.41
C PHE A 42 -0.76 8.61 -8.70
N VAL A 43 -0.49 7.78 -7.68
CA VAL A 43 -0.21 6.34 -7.85
C VAL A 43 -1.42 5.62 -8.45
N GLN A 44 -2.62 5.89 -7.93
CA GLN A 44 -3.85 5.24 -8.36
C GLN A 44 -4.16 5.51 -9.85
N CYS A 45 -3.77 6.68 -10.36
CA CYS A 45 -3.92 7.04 -11.78
C CYS A 45 -3.10 6.18 -12.77
N PHE A 46 -2.05 5.48 -12.34
CA PHE A 46 -1.32 4.55 -13.23
C PHE A 46 -2.09 3.25 -13.52
N GLY A 47 -3.11 2.96 -12.71
CA GLY A 47 -3.94 1.76 -12.83
C GLY A 47 -3.18 0.45 -12.59
N SER A 48 -3.92 -0.65 -12.74
CA SER A 48 -3.43 -2.01 -12.58
C SER A 48 -3.72 -2.84 -13.83
N SER A 49 -2.89 -3.85 -14.07
CA SER A 49 -3.21 -4.93 -15.00
C SER A 49 -4.41 -5.76 -14.50
N ALA A 50 -4.93 -6.64 -15.36
CA ALA A 50 -6.02 -7.56 -15.00
C ALA A 50 -5.72 -8.50 -13.82
N LEU A 51 -4.44 -8.64 -13.44
CA LEU A 51 -3.98 -9.43 -12.29
C LEU A 51 -3.64 -8.55 -11.08
N ALA A 52 -4.27 -7.38 -10.96
CA ALA A 52 -4.04 -6.31 -9.95
C ALA A 52 -2.61 -5.71 -9.89
N ARG A 53 -1.62 -6.34 -10.53
CA ARG A 53 -0.23 -5.85 -10.57
C ARG A 53 -0.12 -4.51 -11.29
N PRO A 54 0.69 -3.55 -10.78
CA PRO A 54 0.91 -2.28 -11.45
C PRO A 54 1.53 -2.49 -12.83
N THR A 55 1.00 -1.79 -13.83
CA THR A 55 1.46 -1.85 -15.23
C THR A 55 2.86 -1.24 -15.43
N ARG A 56 3.27 -0.35 -14.51
CA ARG A 56 4.58 0.31 -14.50
C ARG A 56 5.06 0.53 -13.06
N SER A 57 6.27 0.09 -12.74
CA SER A 57 6.84 0.19 -11.39
C SER A 57 7.57 1.52 -11.16
N LEU A 58 7.01 2.44 -10.37
CA LEU A 58 7.49 3.84 -10.26
C LEU A 58 7.64 4.47 -8.85
N LEU A 59 7.26 3.84 -7.72
CA LEU A 59 7.43 4.41 -6.35
C LEU A 59 7.76 3.34 -5.29
N THR A 60 8.67 3.49 -4.26
CA THR A 60 9.32 2.64 -3.17
C THR A 60 8.87 3.21 -1.83
N VAL A 61 9.43 2.70 -0.74
CA VAL A 61 9.54 3.44 0.51
C VAL A 61 11.00 3.50 0.94
N ASP A 62 11.58 4.70 1.04
CA ASP A 62 12.85 4.88 1.75
C ASP A 62 12.59 4.93 3.27
N LYS A 63 13.63 4.67 4.06
CA LYS A 63 13.56 4.68 5.53
C LYS A 63 13.60 6.08 6.13
N SER A 64 13.96 7.11 5.35
CA SER A 64 13.65 8.48 5.76
C SER A 64 12.13 8.66 5.82
N ASN A 65 11.62 9.42 6.81
CA ASN A 65 10.18 9.70 6.97
C ASN A 65 9.64 10.69 5.90
N LYS A 66 10.10 10.56 4.65
CA LYS A 66 9.67 11.30 3.47
C LYS A 66 9.29 10.31 2.38
N PHE A 67 8.09 10.48 1.82
CA PHE A 67 7.74 9.88 0.53
C PHE A 67 8.43 10.68 -0.58
N ASP A 68 9.75 10.52 -0.74
CA ASP A 68 10.52 11.17 -1.79
C ASP A 68 10.21 10.57 -3.19
N LEU A 69 9.96 11.42 -4.18
CA LEU A 69 9.52 11.00 -5.52
C LEU A 69 10.68 10.40 -6.37
N ASN A 70 11.18 9.19 -6.06
CA ASN A 70 12.12 8.42 -6.92
C ASN A 70 12.32 6.95 -6.46
N LEU A 71 11.39 6.03 -6.76
CA LEU A 71 11.09 4.97 -5.77
C LEU A 71 10.53 3.64 -6.53
N LYS A 72 10.56 2.36 -6.02
CA LYS A 72 9.79 1.08 -6.37
C LYS A 72 9.08 0.24 -5.21
N ILE A 73 7.76 -0.01 -5.26
CA ILE A 73 6.88 -0.56 -4.20
C ILE A 73 6.38 -1.86 -4.79
N LYS A 74 6.56 -2.94 -4.03
CA LYS A 74 6.00 -4.22 -4.38
C LYS A 74 4.59 -4.29 -3.75
N ILE A 75 3.59 -3.79 -4.48
CA ILE A 75 2.20 -4.17 -4.21
C ILE A 75 2.13 -5.66 -4.56
N ILE A 76 2.03 -6.50 -3.52
CA ILE A 76 1.84 -7.94 -3.67
C ILE A 76 0.36 -8.19 -3.43
N ASP A 77 -0.42 -8.09 -4.51
CA ASP A 77 -1.71 -8.75 -4.55
C ASP A 77 -1.47 -10.26 -4.71
N ASN A 78 -2.26 -11.04 -3.98
CA ASN A 78 -2.18 -12.49 -3.90
C ASN A 78 -3.10 -13.12 -4.95
#